data_AF-A0A3D0G8H5-F1
#
_entry.id   AF-A0A3D0G8H5-F1
#
_cell.length_a   1.000
_cell.length_b   1.000
_cell.length_c   1.000
_cell.angle_alpha   90.00
_cell.angle_beta   90.00
_cell.angle_gamma   90.00
#
_symmetry.space_group_name_H-M   'P 1'
#
loop_
_entity.id
_entity.type
_entity.pdbx_description
1 polymer ?
#
loop_
_entity_poly.entity_id
_entity_poly.type
_entity_poly.pdbx_seq_one_letter_code
_entity_poly.pdbx_strand_id
1 'polypeptide(L)'
;MSGKLVASIIVGVTLVFGAVLYWVQVYAYYDRLDPSAVELTMVNMATGEPEVIAADDLKAIDGTSSPIRFRACFTAPLSDTVMSETYEMYADPTPLNAPGWFDCFNSVEIGEALEQGRAMAFLSEKEVADGVDRVIAVMPDGQAYAWHQLNEKYQEDGDEFID
;
A
#
# COMPACT_ATOMS: atom_id res chain seq x y z
N MET A 1 22.25 44.08 -16.33
CA MET A 1 21.23 43.02 -16.44
C MET A 1 19.92 43.55 -15.89
N SER A 2 18.81 43.40 -16.61
CA SER A 2 17.49 43.85 -16.16
C SER A 2 16.99 42.95 -15.01
N GLY A 3 16.54 43.53 -13.90
CA GLY A 3 15.98 42.75 -12.78
C GLY A 3 14.83 41.83 -13.20
N LYS A 4 14.10 42.18 -14.26
CA LYS A 4 13.06 41.32 -14.87
C LYS A 4 13.63 40.03 -15.45
N LEU A 5 14.80 40.07 -16.07
CA LEU A 5 15.45 38.89 -16.62
C LEU A 5 15.87 37.92 -15.51
N VAL A 6 16.45 38.46 -14.43
CA VAL A 6 16.83 37.66 -13.25
C VAL A 6 15.59 37.02 -12.61
N ALA A 7 14.51 37.80 -12.42
CA ALA A 7 13.26 37.28 -11.87
C ALA A 7 12.65 36.18 -12.75
N SER A 8 12.61 36.37 -14.08
CA SER A 8 12.12 35.34 -15.01
C SER A 8 12.93 34.05 -14.97
N ILE A 9 14.26 34.14 -14.86
CA ILE A 9 15.13 32.96 -14.73
C ILE A 9 14.82 32.20 -13.44
N ILE A 10 14.69 32.91 -12.31
CA ILE A 10 14.37 32.30 -11.02
C ILE A 10 13.04 31.55 -11.12
N VAL A 11 11.97 32.20 -11.61
CA VAL A 11 10.66 31.56 -11.78
C VAL A 11 10.75 30.34 -12.70
N GLY A 12 11.44 30.46 -13.84
CA GLY A 12 11.63 29.35 -14.78
C GLY A 12 12.32 28.15 -14.14
N VAL A 13 13.43 28.38 -13.42
CA VAL A 13 14.17 27.31 -12.73
C VAL A 13 13.32 26.67 -11.65
N THR A 14 12.60 27.45 -10.84
CA THR A 14 11.75 26.89 -9.78
C THR A 14 10.59 26.05 -10.32
N LEU A 15 9.99 26.44 -11.44
CA LEU A 15 8.93 25.65 -12.08
C LEU A 15 9.47 24.32 -12.62
N VAL A 16 10.61 24.35 -13.30
CA VAL A 16 11.25 23.13 -13.80
C VAL A 16 11.64 22.21 -12.64
N PHE A 17 12.24 22.76 -11.59
CA PHE A 17 12.62 21.99 -10.42
C PHE A 17 11.41 21.36 -9.71
N GLY A 18 10.32 22.12 -9.55
CA GLY A 18 9.06 21.60 -8.99
C GLY A 18 8.46 20.47 -9.84
N ALA A 19 8.47 20.61 -11.17
CA ALA A 19 8.01 19.56 -12.07
C ALA A 19 8.87 18.29 -11.99
N VAL A 20 10.19 18.44 -11.89
CA VAL A 20 11.12 17.32 -11.70
C VAL A 20 10.86 16.62 -10.36
N LEU A 21 10.71 17.37 -9.26
CA LEU A 21 10.40 16.79 -7.95
C LEU A 21 9.07 16.02 -7.97
N TYR A 22 8.02 16.60 -8.56
CA TYR A 22 6.73 15.91 -8.71
C TYR A 22 6.87 14.61 -9.49
N TRP A 23 7.58 14.64 -10.62
CA TRP A 23 7.80 13.46 -11.45
C TRP A 23 8.57 12.37 -10.70
N VAL A 24 9.61 12.75 -9.96
CA VAL A 24 10.42 11.82 -9.16
C VAL A 24 9.59 11.14 -8.08
N GLN A 25 8.74 11.88 -7.38
CA GLN A 25 7.93 11.33 -6.29
C GLN A 25 6.79 10.43 -6.78
N VAL A 26 6.13 10.79 -7.88
CA VAL A 26 4.90 10.11 -8.32
C VAL A 26 5.14 9.04 -9.39
N TYR A 27 6.22 9.16 -10.17
CA TYR A 27 6.45 8.28 -11.33
C TYR A 27 7.81 7.57 -11.32
N ALA A 28 8.91 8.27 -11.06
CA ALA A 28 10.26 7.73 -11.33
C ALA A 28 10.62 6.46 -10.53
N TYR A 29 9.97 6.28 -9.38
CA TYR A 29 10.27 5.21 -8.42
C TYR A 29 9.06 4.31 -8.18
N TYR A 30 8.16 4.22 -9.15
CA TYR A 30 7.09 3.23 -9.13
C TYR A 30 7.11 2.43 -10.44
N ASP A 31 7.11 1.11 -10.29
CA ASP A 31 7.05 0.18 -11.39
C ASP A 31 5.76 -0.64 -11.28
N ARG A 32 5.12 -0.92 -12.42
CA ARG A 32 4.06 -1.93 -12.48
C ARG A 32 4.72 -3.29 -12.41
N LEU A 33 4.23 -4.15 -11.53
CA LEU A 33 4.71 -5.52 -11.43
C LEU A 33 4.00 -6.40 -12.45
N ASP A 34 4.72 -7.39 -12.96
CA ASP A 34 4.11 -8.49 -13.72
C ASP A 34 3.25 -9.32 -12.74
N PRO A 35 1.94 -9.50 -13.01
CA PRO A 35 1.07 -10.27 -12.13
C PRO A 35 1.59 -11.70 -11.86
N SER A 36 2.31 -12.30 -12.83
CA SER A 36 2.88 -13.65 -12.67
C SER A 36 4.09 -13.72 -11.73
N ALA A 37 4.68 -12.57 -11.39
CA ALA A 37 5.82 -12.46 -10.48
C ALA A 37 5.41 -12.08 -9.06
N VAL A 38 4.12 -11.83 -8.81
CA VAL A 38 3.61 -11.42 -7.50
C VAL A 38 2.85 -12.59 -6.87
N GLU A 39 3.42 -13.15 -5.82
CA GLU A 39 2.77 -14.15 -4.98
C GLU A 39 2.18 -13.47 -3.74
N LEU A 40 0.88 -13.65 -3.54
CA LEU A 40 0.17 -13.16 -2.37
C LEU A 40 -0.09 -14.32 -1.42
N THR A 41 0.19 -14.08 -0.14
CA THR A 41 0.02 -15.05 0.93
C THR A 41 -0.90 -14.53 2.02
N MET A 42 -1.38 -15.40 2.89
CA MET A 42 -1.97 -15.05 4.18
C MET A 42 -1.46 -15.96 5.27
N VAL A 43 -1.20 -15.40 6.45
CA VAL A 43 -0.71 -16.18 7.59
C VAL A 43 -1.85 -16.98 8.19
N ASN A 44 -1.74 -18.32 8.17
CA ASN A 44 -2.71 -19.20 8.79
C ASN A 44 -2.60 -19.11 10.31
N MET A 45 -3.71 -18.84 11.00
CA MET A 45 -3.71 -18.60 12.44
C MET A 45 -3.41 -19.85 13.28
N ALA A 46 -3.63 -21.05 12.72
CA ALA A 46 -3.39 -22.32 13.40
C ALA A 46 -1.93 -22.78 13.28
N THR A 47 -1.27 -22.51 12.15
CA THR A 47 0.13 -22.92 11.90
C THR A 47 1.13 -21.78 12.10
N GLY A 48 0.71 -20.53 11.96
CA GLY A 48 1.57 -19.35 11.90
C GLY A 48 2.38 -19.25 10.61
N GLU A 49 2.07 -20.06 9.60
CA GLU A 49 2.81 -20.09 8.33
C GLU A 49 2.03 -19.36 7.21
N PRO A 50 2.74 -18.69 6.28
CA PRO A 50 2.11 -18.08 5.12
C PRO A 50 1.61 -19.14 4.14
N GLU A 51 0.34 -19.03 3.73
CA GLU A 51 -0.28 -19.84 2.69
C GLU A 51 -0.55 -18.99 1.46
N VAL A 52 -0.21 -19.51 0.27
CA VAL A 52 -0.50 -18.82 -0.99
C VAL A 52 -2.00 -18.77 -1.23
N ILE A 53 -2.50 -17.58 -1.56
CA ILE A 53 -3.89 -17.37 -1.93
C ILE A 53 -4.02 -17.16 -3.44
N ALA A 54 -5.14 -17.60 -4.00
CA ALA A 54 -5.48 -17.27 -5.37
C ALA A 54 -5.87 -15.79 -5.47
N ALA A 55 -5.38 -15.11 -6.51
CA ALA A 55 -5.61 -13.71 -6.77
C ALA A 55 -5.92 -13.50 -8.25
N ASP A 56 -7.19 -13.26 -8.55
CA ASP A 56 -7.66 -13.01 -9.92
C ASP A 56 -7.55 -11.52 -10.26
N ASP A 57 -7.35 -11.20 -11.55
CA ASP A 57 -7.26 -9.82 -12.06
C ASP A 57 -6.24 -8.92 -11.34
N LEU A 58 -5.15 -9.53 -10.85
CA LEU A 58 -4.12 -8.84 -10.07
C LEU A 58 -3.47 -7.69 -10.84
N LYS A 59 -3.49 -6.50 -10.24
CA LYS A 59 -2.64 -5.37 -10.61
C LYS A 59 -1.83 -4.97 -9.39
N ALA A 60 -0.53 -4.83 -9.58
CA ALA A 60 0.36 -4.43 -8.51
C ALA A 60 1.39 -3.41 -8.98
N ILE A 61 1.81 -2.57 -8.05
CA ILE A 61 2.90 -1.63 -8.19
C ILE A 61 3.82 -1.74 -6.98
N ASP A 62 5.10 -1.44 -7.18
CA ASP A 62 6.06 -1.31 -6.09
C ASP A 62 7.09 -0.23 -6.43
N GLY A 63 7.87 0.18 -5.44
CA GLY A 63 8.90 1.18 -5.60
C GLY A 63 10.17 0.84 -4.83
N THR A 64 11.27 0.69 -5.56
CA THR A 64 12.59 0.30 -5.02
C THR A 64 13.17 1.25 -3.98
N SER A 65 12.71 2.51 -3.95
CA SER A 65 13.19 3.51 -2.99
C SER A 65 12.67 3.33 -1.56
N SER A 66 11.62 2.54 -1.34
CA SER A 66 11.07 2.31 0.01
C SER A 66 10.14 1.09 0.06
N PRO A 67 10.26 0.21 1.07
CA PRO A 67 9.46 -1.00 1.18
C PRO A 67 7.96 -0.74 1.37
N ILE A 68 7.53 0.44 1.83
CA ILE A 68 6.11 0.77 2.06
C ILE A 68 5.37 1.19 0.78
N ARG A 69 5.99 1.10 -0.40
CA ARG A 69 5.40 1.55 -1.68
C ARG A 69 4.56 0.50 -2.38
N PHE A 70 4.65 -0.76 -1.98
CA PHE A 70 3.87 -1.83 -2.57
C PHE A 70 2.37 -1.60 -2.44
N ARG A 71 1.64 -1.66 -3.55
CA ARG A 71 0.17 -1.65 -3.59
C ARG A 71 -0.30 -2.68 -4.59
N ALA A 72 -1.39 -3.38 -4.27
CA ALA A 72 -2.07 -4.25 -5.20
C ALA A 72 -3.59 -4.20 -5.03
N CYS A 73 -4.30 -4.52 -6.11
CA CYS A 73 -5.73 -4.77 -6.13
C CYS A 73 -5.96 -6.07 -6.92
N PHE A 74 -6.90 -6.90 -6.47
CA PHE A 74 -7.20 -8.21 -7.05
C PHE A 74 -8.56 -8.71 -6.56
N THR A 75 -9.07 -9.80 -7.11
CA THR A 75 -10.26 -10.48 -6.59
C THR A 75 -9.84 -11.73 -5.84
N ALA A 76 -10.27 -11.85 -4.58
CA ALA A 76 -10.08 -13.04 -3.77
C ALA A 76 -11.27 -14.00 -3.98
N PRO A 77 -11.03 -15.29 -4.27
CA PRO A 77 -12.12 -16.25 -4.51
C PRO A 77 -12.77 -16.79 -3.23
N LEU A 78 -12.17 -16.52 -2.06
CA LEU A 78 -12.66 -16.95 -0.76
C LEU A 78 -13.55 -15.87 -0.16
N SER A 79 -14.62 -16.28 0.52
CA SER A 79 -15.49 -15.35 1.28
C SER A 79 -14.84 -14.94 2.60
N ASP A 80 -15.03 -13.69 3.02
CA ASP A 80 -14.52 -13.10 4.27
C ASP A 80 -14.73 -13.99 5.51
N THR A 81 -15.89 -14.65 5.62
CA THR A 81 -16.20 -15.54 6.76
C THR A 81 -15.20 -16.69 6.88
N VAL A 82 -14.89 -17.36 5.77
CA VAL A 82 -13.93 -18.49 5.77
C VAL A 82 -12.53 -17.99 6.09
N MET A 83 -12.18 -16.80 5.59
CA MET A 83 -10.86 -16.21 5.80
C MET A 83 -10.67 -15.81 7.27
N SER A 84 -11.69 -15.26 7.92
CA SER A 84 -11.67 -14.89 9.35
C SER A 84 -11.50 -16.05 10.33
N GLU A 85 -11.83 -17.27 9.91
CA GLU A 85 -11.66 -18.47 10.73
C GLU A 85 -10.32 -19.19 10.48
N THR A 86 -9.62 -18.82 9.39
CA THR A 86 -8.41 -19.51 8.92
C THR A 86 -7.16 -18.66 9.07
N TYR A 87 -7.28 -17.36 8.80
CA TYR A 87 -6.14 -16.46 8.68
C TYR A 87 -6.08 -15.46 9.83
N GLU A 88 -4.86 -15.05 10.15
CA GLU A 88 -4.59 -14.06 11.18
C GLU A 88 -5.14 -12.69 10.77
N MET A 89 -6.04 -12.14 11.57
CA MET A 89 -6.52 -10.77 11.38
C MET A 89 -5.40 -9.77 11.68
N TYR A 90 -5.30 -8.73 10.87
CA TYR A 90 -4.31 -7.68 11.06
C TYR A 90 -4.86 -6.57 11.97
N ALA A 91 -4.09 -6.19 12.99
CA ALA A 91 -4.45 -5.09 13.88
C ALA A 91 -4.12 -3.73 13.22
N ASP A 92 -4.98 -2.74 13.43
CA ASP A 92 -4.77 -1.35 12.97
C ASP A 92 -4.30 -1.21 11.51
N PRO A 93 -5.08 -1.74 10.54
CA PRO A 93 -4.77 -1.61 9.12
C PRO A 93 -4.89 -0.15 8.67
N THR A 94 -3.79 0.41 8.17
CA THR A 94 -3.69 1.81 7.72
C THR A 94 -3.29 1.89 6.24
N PRO A 95 -4.26 1.76 5.32
CA PRO A 95 -3.96 1.76 3.88
C PRO A 95 -3.36 3.11 3.46
N LEU A 96 -2.13 3.05 2.94
CA LEU A 96 -1.39 4.23 2.51
C LEU A 96 -1.76 4.65 1.07
N ASN A 97 -1.70 5.95 0.78
CA ASN A 97 -2.06 6.49 -0.54
C ASN A 97 -1.25 5.86 -1.68
N ALA A 98 -1.92 5.53 -2.77
CA ALA A 98 -1.32 5.15 -4.04
C ALA A 98 -1.07 6.40 -4.91
N PRO A 99 -0.13 6.35 -5.88
CA PRO A 99 0.01 7.42 -6.86
C PRO A 99 -1.25 7.51 -7.73
N GLY A 100 -1.71 8.72 -8.06
CA GLY A 100 -3.02 8.92 -8.71
C GLY A 100 -3.19 8.33 -10.12
N TRP A 101 -2.12 7.78 -10.73
CA TRP A 101 -2.21 7.02 -11.97
C TRP A 101 -2.52 5.53 -11.76
N PHE A 102 -2.40 5.04 -10.51
CA PHE A 102 -2.79 3.70 -10.10
C PHE A 102 -4.20 3.76 -9.48
N ASP A 103 -5.18 3.78 -10.37
CA ASP A 103 -6.59 4.06 -10.10
C ASP A 103 -7.32 2.96 -9.32
N CYS A 104 -6.77 1.75 -9.27
CA CYS A 104 -7.46 0.62 -8.62
C CYS A 104 -7.29 0.56 -7.10
N PHE A 105 -6.46 1.41 -6.49
CA PHE A 105 -6.23 1.41 -5.04
C PHE A 105 -6.63 2.77 -4.45
N ASN A 106 -7.75 2.78 -3.74
CA ASN A 106 -8.28 3.98 -3.09
C ASN A 106 -8.17 3.82 -1.56
N SER A 107 -7.10 4.36 -0.97
CA SER A 107 -6.83 4.28 0.47
C SER A 107 -7.96 4.82 1.34
N VAL A 108 -8.64 5.88 0.90
CA VAL A 108 -9.75 6.49 1.65
C VAL A 108 -10.94 5.53 1.71
N GLU A 109 -11.33 4.97 0.57
CA GLU A 109 -12.46 4.04 0.49
C GLU A 109 -12.17 2.72 1.24
N ILE A 110 -10.94 2.22 1.14
CA ILE A 110 -10.49 1.03 1.87
C ILE A 110 -10.50 1.31 3.37
N GLY A 111 -9.93 2.45 3.80
CA GLY A 111 -9.90 2.87 5.20
C GLY A 111 -11.31 3.01 5.79
N GLU A 112 -12.21 3.72 5.09
CA GLU A 112 -13.61 3.84 5.50
C GLU A 112 -14.31 2.48 5.59
N ALA A 113 -14.01 1.54 4.69
CA ALA A 113 -14.58 0.20 4.74
C ALA A 113 -14.07 -0.61 5.95
N LEU A 114 -12.78 -0.48 6.29
CA LEU A 114 -12.17 -1.12 7.46
C LEU A 114 -12.74 -0.54 8.76
N GLU A 115 -12.81 0.78 8.89
CA GLU A 115 -13.37 1.48 10.07
C GLU A 115 -14.83 1.12 10.32
N GLN A 116 -15.60 0.92 9.26
CA GLN A 116 -17.02 0.54 9.34
C GLN A 116 -17.23 -0.96 9.53
N GLY A 117 -16.16 -1.77 9.58
CA GLY A 117 -16.22 -3.22 9.66
C GLY A 117 -16.86 -3.89 8.43
N ARG A 118 -16.88 -3.18 7.29
CA ARG A 118 -17.33 -3.72 6.00
C ARG A 118 -16.22 -4.52 5.31
N ALA A 119 -14.96 -4.16 5.54
CA ALA A 119 -13.81 -4.90 5.06
C ALA A 119 -13.11 -5.57 6.24
N MET A 120 -12.46 -6.71 5.97
CA MET A 120 -11.62 -7.41 6.94
C MET A 120 -10.17 -7.37 6.49
N ALA A 121 -9.25 -7.06 7.40
CA ALA A 121 -7.81 -7.05 7.13
C ALA A 121 -7.13 -8.27 7.74
N PHE A 122 -6.20 -8.84 6.98
CA PHE A 122 -5.44 -10.05 7.32
C PHE A 122 -3.95 -9.80 7.16
N LEU A 123 -3.17 -10.43 8.04
CA LEU A 123 -1.72 -10.47 7.92
C LEU A 123 -1.35 -11.33 6.71
N SER A 124 -0.75 -10.70 5.71
CA SER A 124 -0.32 -11.40 4.50
C SER A 124 1.05 -12.04 4.68
N GLU A 125 2.01 -11.21 5.10
CA GLU A 125 3.39 -11.61 5.33
C GLU A 125 3.97 -10.66 6.37
N LYS A 126 4.54 -11.22 7.44
CA LYS A 126 5.18 -10.46 8.50
C LYS A 126 6.61 -10.14 8.13
N GLU A 127 7.07 -8.92 8.40
CA GLU A 127 8.46 -8.51 8.19
C GLU A 127 8.95 -8.72 6.73
N VAL A 128 8.14 -8.35 5.74
CA VAL A 128 8.55 -8.33 4.32
C VAL A 128 9.78 -7.45 4.09
N ALA A 129 9.95 -6.46 4.96
CA ALA A 129 11.20 -5.78 5.24
C ALA A 129 11.26 -5.46 6.74
N ASP A 130 12.42 -5.03 7.23
CA ASP A 130 12.61 -4.69 8.64
C ASP A 130 11.57 -3.67 9.14
N GLY A 131 10.69 -4.11 10.04
CA GLY A 131 9.57 -3.35 10.60
C GLY A 131 8.44 -3.01 9.61
N VAL A 132 8.29 -3.80 8.55
CA VAL A 132 7.26 -3.63 7.52
C VAL A 132 6.52 -4.93 7.31
N ASP A 133 5.20 -4.90 7.43
CA ASP A 133 4.33 -6.03 7.12
C ASP A 133 3.59 -5.80 5.81
N ARG A 134 3.20 -6.90 5.16
CA ARG A 134 2.19 -6.91 4.10
C ARG A 134 0.84 -7.22 4.70
N VAL A 135 -0.14 -6.40 4.36
CA VAL A 135 -1.53 -6.51 4.80
C VAL A 135 -2.41 -6.70 3.57
N ILE A 136 -3.44 -7.54 3.70
CA ILE A 136 -4.49 -7.67 2.70
C ILE A 136 -5.84 -7.33 3.34
N ALA A 137 -6.58 -6.40 2.75
CA ALA A 137 -7.99 -6.17 3.05
C ALA A 137 -8.87 -6.86 2.01
N VAL A 138 -9.94 -7.51 2.47
CA VAL A 138 -10.96 -8.14 1.62
C VAL A 138 -12.30 -7.47 1.87
N MET A 139 -12.99 -7.15 0.79
CA MET A 139 -14.31 -6.53 0.77
C MET A 139 -15.40 -7.61 0.63
N PRO A 140 -16.67 -7.30 0.96
CA PRO A 140 -17.75 -8.29 0.96
C PRO A 140 -18.08 -8.89 -0.42
N ASP A 141 -17.70 -8.21 -1.49
CA ASP A 141 -17.87 -8.64 -2.88
C ASP A 141 -16.68 -9.45 -3.41
N GLY A 142 -15.67 -9.71 -2.58
CA GLY A 142 -14.44 -10.41 -2.92
C GLY A 142 -13.36 -9.51 -3.52
N GLN A 143 -13.63 -8.22 -3.75
CA GLN A 143 -12.58 -7.27 -4.11
C GLN A 143 -11.58 -7.18 -2.96
N ALA A 144 -10.29 -7.32 -3.26
CA ALA A 144 -9.24 -7.31 -2.27
C ALA A 144 -8.12 -6.34 -2.65
N TYR A 145 -7.41 -5.88 -1.63
CA TYR A 145 -6.35 -4.89 -1.73
C TYR A 145 -5.19 -5.30 -0.85
N ALA A 146 -3.96 -5.18 -1.35
CA ALA A 146 -2.76 -5.45 -0.58
C ALA A 146 -1.90 -4.19 -0.50
N TRP A 147 -1.27 -3.96 0.65
CA TRP A 147 -0.28 -2.90 0.82
C TRP A 147 0.76 -3.29 1.84
N HIS A 148 1.88 -2.57 1.84
CA HIS A 148 2.87 -2.62 2.91
C HIS A 148 2.67 -1.46 3.87
N GLN A 149 2.74 -1.73 5.17
CA GLN A 149 2.73 -0.71 6.22
C GLN A 149 3.78 -1.01 7.28
N LEU A 150 4.16 0.02 8.04
CA LEU A 150 5.03 -0.15 9.20
C LEU A 150 4.31 -0.98 10.27
N ASN A 151 5.03 -1.77 11.05
CA ASN A 151 4.47 -2.56 12.16
C ASN A 151 4.84 -1.97 13.52
N GLU A 152 4.53 -2.68 14.61
CA GLU A 152 4.66 -2.17 15.99
C GLU A 152 6.06 -1.63 16.31
N LYS A 153 7.10 -2.19 15.67
CA LYS A 153 8.49 -1.76 15.82
C LYS A 153 8.70 -0.26 15.56
N TYR A 154 7.93 0.32 14.64
CA TYR A 154 8.06 1.73 14.24
C TYR A 154 6.74 2.52 14.33
N GLN A 155 5.63 1.88 14.71
CA GLN A 155 4.34 2.57 14.95
C GLN A 155 4.29 3.26 16.33
N GLU A 156 4.77 2.60 17.41
CA GLU A 156 4.63 3.13 18.78
C GLU A 156 5.45 4.42 19.04
N ASP A 157 6.58 4.62 18.35
CA ASP A 157 7.39 5.84 18.46
C ASP A 157 6.69 7.09 17.87
N GLY A 158 5.59 6.93 17.12
CA GLY A 158 4.86 8.03 16.47
C GLY A 158 3.78 8.68 17.34
N ASP A 159 3.14 7.91 18.22
CA ASP A 159 2.01 8.37 19.04
C ASP A 159 2.46 9.09 20.32
N GLU A 160 3.69 8.85 20.80
CA GLU A 160 4.27 9.55 21.97
C GLU A 160 4.57 11.04 21.70
N PHE A 161 4.62 11.47 20.43
CA PHE A 161 4.83 12.88 20.05
C PHE A 161 3.54 13.70 19.96
N ILE A 162 2.38 13.08 20.17
CA ILE A 162 1.06 13.74 20.15
C ILE A 162 0.42 13.65 21.54
N ASP A 163 1.12 14.10 22.57
CA ASP A 163 0.54 14.48 23.87
C ASP A 163 1.25 15.73 24.45
#